data_AF-A0A962WNE4-F1
#
_entry.id   AF-A0A962WNE4-F1
#
_cell.length_a   1.000
_cell.length_b   1.000
_cell.length_c   1.000
_cell.angle_alpha   90.00
_cell.angle_beta   90.00
_cell.angle_gamma   90.00
#
_symmetry.space_group_name_H-M   'P 1'
#
loop_
_entity.id
_entity.type
_entity.pdbx_description
1 polymer ?
#
loop_
_entity_poly.entity_id
_entity_poly.type
_entity_poly.pdbx_seq_one_letter_code
_entity_poly.pdbx_strand_id
1 'polypeptide(L)'
;MSATSPTAAAWPAKQRELQNHHMDSTYWNGFEFRDGDIVIATWAKSGTTWMQQVVGQLLFDGAEDVPIMHIAPWVERRMVPREKVHALLAAQEHRRFMKTHLPVDALVFSDKARYVYVARDGRDALWSWFNHHHAYND
;
A
#
# COMPACT_ATOMS: atom_id res chain seq x y z
N MET A 1 37.94 19.44 9.42
CA MET A 1 36.49 19.65 9.57
C MET A 1 35.84 18.28 9.46
N SER A 2 35.43 17.70 10.60
CA SER A 2 34.82 16.37 10.61
C SER A 2 33.37 16.50 10.17
N ALA A 3 33.01 15.87 9.05
CA ALA A 3 31.63 15.83 8.57
C ALA A 3 30.83 14.96 9.53
N THR A 4 29.86 15.56 10.23
CA THR A 4 28.89 14.85 11.04
C THR A 4 28.08 13.95 10.11
N SER A 5 28.22 12.62 10.25
CA SER A 5 27.36 11.66 9.57
C SER A 5 25.89 11.99 9.90
N PRO A 6 24.98 12.06 8.91
CA PRO A 6 23.58 12.30 9.20
C PRO A 6 23.06 11.18 10.09
N THR A 7 22.50 11.54 11.24
CA THR A 7 21.79 10.62 12.12
C THR A 7 20.77 9.85 11.27
N ALA A 8 20.88 8.52 11.23
CA ALA A 8 19.91 7.70 10.50
C ALA A 8 18.51 8.08 11.00
N ALA A 9 17.68 8.64 10.12
CA ALA A 9 16.32 9.03 10.47
C ALA A 9 15.59 7.79 11.01
N ALA A 10 14.98 7.92 12.18
CA ALA A 10 14.21 6.84 12.76
C ALA A 10 13.02 6.50 11.83
N TRP A 11 12.81 5.21 11.57
CA TRP A 11 11.65 4.77 10.82
C TRP A 11 10.36 5.12 11.57
N PRO A 12 9.28 5.49 10.86
CA PRO A 12 7.99 5.71 11.49
C PRO A 12 7.56 4.46 12.28
N ALA A 13 6.98 4.67 13.46
CA ALA A 13 6.39 3.61 14.25
C ALA A 13 4.87 3.77 14.25
N LYS A 14 4.14 2.66 14.13
CA LYS A 14 2.69 2.65 14.28
C LYS A 14 2.32 3.14 15.69
N GLN A 15 1.44 4.12 15.77
CA GLN A 15 1.04 4.76 17.03
C GLN A 15 -0.39 4.45 17.46
N ARG A 16 -1.25 4.04 16.52
CA ARG A 16 -2.65 3.71 16.82
C ARG A 16 -3.22 2.65 15.89
N GLU A 17 -4.34 2.08 16.33
CA GLU A 17 -5.23 1.37 15.43
C GLU A 17 -6.22 2.35 14.77
N LEU A 18 -6.51 2.12 13.50
CA LEU A 18 -7.51 2.81 12.70
C LEU A 18 -8.45 1.76 12.12
N GLN A 19 -9.72 1.88 12.47
CA GLN A 19 -10.77 1.02 11.95
C GLN A 19 -11.94 1.88 11.44
N ASN A 20 -12.46 1.52 10.28
CA ASN A 20 -13.73 2.03 9.78
C ASN A 20 -14.45 0.91 9.02
N HIS A 21 -15.56 1.24 8.36
CA HIS A 21 -16.33 0.28 7.56
C HIS A 21 -15.48 -0.49 6.53
N HIS A 22 -14.49 0.14 5.90
CA HIS A 22 -13.67 -0.45 4.84
C HIS A 22 -12.32 -0.98 5.31
N MET A 23 -11.71 -0.34 6.31
CA MET A 23 -10.30 -0.54 6.71
C MET A 23 -10.17 -1.05 8.14
N ASP A 24 -9.21 -1.93 8.37
CA ASP A 24 -8.76 -2.36 9.69
C ASP A 24 -7.23 -2.47 9.75
N SER A 25 -6.57 -1.51 10.39
CA SER A 25 -5.10 -1.45 10.49
C SER A 25 -4.48 -2.64 11.23
N THR A 26 -5.26 -3.42 11.97
CA THR A 26 -4.75 -4.63 12.65
C THR A 26 -4.29 -5.69 11.66
N TYR A 27 -4.66 -5.57 10.38
CA TYR A 27 -4.20 -6.46 9.32
C TYR A 27 -2.70 -6.36 9.07
N TRP A 28 -2.08 -5.23 9.44
CA TRP A 28 -0.64 -5.05 9.38
C TRP A 28 0.08 -5.59 10.63
N ASN A 29 -0.64 -5.91 11.70
CA ASN A 29 -0.04 -6.43 12.94
C ASN A 29 0.45 -7.86 12.71
N GLY A 30 1.74 -8.08 12.92
CA GLY A 30 2.39 -9.37 12.64
C GLY A 30 2.50 -9.70 11.15
N PHE A 31 2.31 -8.73 10.25
CA PHE A 31 2.57 -8.96 8.83
C PHE A 31 4.07 -9.24 8.62
N GLU A 32 4.38 -10.40 8.05
CA GLU A 32 5.75 -10.82 7.79
C GLU A 32 6.29 -10.20 6.50
N PHE A 33 7.00 -9.09 6.65
CA PHE A 33 7.70 -8.44 5.54
C PHE A 33 8.86 -9.29 5.02
N ARG A 34 9.02 -9.30 3.69
CA ARG A 34 10.16 -9.84 2.96
C ARG A 34 11.04 -8.70 2.47
N ASP A 35 12.33 -8.99 2.35
CA ASP A 35 13.28 -8.04 1.78
C ASP A 35 12.86 -7.67 0.35
N GLY A 36 12.70 -6.36 0.13
CA GLY A 36 12.28 -5.81 -1.15
C GLY A 36 10.77 -5.66 -1.33
N ASP A 37 9.91 -6.06 -0.40
CA ASP A 37 8.46 -5.80 -0.49
C ASP A 37 8.18 -4.33 -0.88
N ILE A 38 7.19 -4.10 -1.74
CA ILE A 38 6.81 -2.75 -2.16
C ILE A 38 5.42 -2.42 -1.61
N VAL A 39 5.33 -1.37 -0.79
CA VAL A 39 4.06 -0.86 -0.26
C VAL A 39 3.69 0.42 -1.01
N ILE A 40 2.63 0.34 -1.80
CA ILE A 40 2.04 1.48 -2.51
C ILE A 40 1.04 2.14 -1.55
N ALA A 41 1.44 3.26 -0.98
CA ALA A 41 0.65 4.02 -0.02
C ALA A 41 -0.01 5.21 -0.73
N THR A 42 -1.33 5.35 -0.59
CA THR A 42 -2.07 6.47 -1.21
C THR A 42 -3.25 6.82 -0.33
N TRP A 43 -3.70 8.07 -0.29
CA TRP A 43 -5.13 8.25 0.04
C TRP A 43 -5.98 7.63 -1.08
N ALA A 44 -7.18 7.17 -0.77
CA ALA A 44 -8.05 6.62 -1.78
C ALA A 44 -8.30 7.64 -2.90
N LYS A 45 -8.36 7.15 -4.16
CA LYS A 45 -8.56 7.96 -5.38
C LYS A 45 -7.41 8.88 -5.76
N SER A 46 -6.23 8.63 -5.20
CA SER A 46 -4.98 9.33 -5.54
C SER A 46 -4.08 8.54 -6.50
N GLY A 47 -4.66 7.75 -7.41
CA GLY A 47 -3.89 7.06 -8.46
C GLY A 47 -3.31 5.69 -8.07
N THR A 48 -3.90 5.01 -7.10
CA THR A 48 -3.40 3.71 -6.60
C THR A 48 -3.32 2.65 -7.69
N THR A 49 -4.38 2.46 -8.50
CA THR A 49 -4.40 1.47 -9.59
C THR A 49 -3.33 1.75 -10.64
N TRP A 50 -3.15 3.02 -11.00
CA TRP A 50 -2.10 3.43 -11.93
C TRP A 50 -0.71 3.09 -11.39
N MET A 51 -0.45 3.38 -10.11
CA MET A 51 0.84 3.05 -9.49
C MET A 51 1.04 1.53 -9.33
N GLN A 52 -0.01 0.78 -9.04
CA GLN A 52 0.04 -0.69 -9.06
C GLN A 52 0.43 -1.20 -10.44
N GLN A 53 -0.10 -0.61 -11.52
CA GLN A 53 0.28 -0.96 -12.88
C GLN A 53 1.74 -0.64 -13.16
N VAL A 54 2.21 0.57 -12.85
CA VAL A 54 3.63 0.96 -13.05
C VAL A 54 4.56 0.00 -12.32
N VAL A 55 4.32 -0.28 -11.04
CA VAL A 55 5.14 -1.22 -10.27
C VAL A 55 5.06 -2.63 -10.84
N GLY A 56 3.87 -3.11 -11.21
CA GLY A 56 3.69 -4.42 -11.84
C GLY A 56 4.51 -4.53 -13.13
N GLN A 57 4.39 -3.56 -14.03
CA GLN A 57 5.13 -3.56 -15.30
C GLN A 57 6.66 -3.55 -15.10
N LEU A 58 7.16 -2.85 -14.07
CA LEU A 58 8.58 -2.85 -13.73
C LEU A 58 9.07 -4.18 -13.14
N LEU A 59 8.20 -4.94 -12.46
CA LEU A 59 8.55 -6.23 -11.85
C LEU A 59 8.39 -7.42 -12.80
N PHE A 60 7.58 -7.28 -13.85
CA PHE A 60 7.27 -8.34 -14.80
C PHE A 60 7.72 -7.98 -16.22
N ASP A 61 8.82 -7.24 -16.34
CA ASP A 61 9.51 -6.95 -17.61
C ASP A 61 8.59 -6.43 -18.74
N GLY A 62 7.60 -5.60 -18.38
CA GLY A 62 6.66 -5.01 -19.35
C GLY A 62 5.59 -5.97 -19.87
N ALA A 63 5.31 -7.08 -19.19
CA ALA A 63 4.27 -8.03 -19.59
C ALA A 63 2.88 -7.37 -19.67
N GLU A 64 2.18 -7.57 -20.78
CA GLU A 64 0.89 -6.90 -21.05
C GLU A 64 -0.20 -7.24 -20.01
N ASP A 65 -0.23 -8.49 -19.54
CA ASP A 65 -1.35 -9.05 -18.76
C ASP A 65 -1.07 -9.25 -17.26
N VAL A 66 -0.35 -8.33 -16.61
CA VAL A 66 -0.11 -8.43 -15.15
C VAL A 66 -1.43 -8.25 -14.38
N PRO A 67 -1.92 -9.26 -13.62
CA PRO A 67 -3.22 -9.20 -12.96
C PRO A 67 -3.15 -8.45 -11.62
N ILE A 68 -2.80 -7.15 -11.66
CA ILE A 68 -2.49 -6.33 -10.47
C ILE A 68 -3.58 -6.35 -9.38
N MET A 69 -4.85 -6.52 -9.76
CA MET A 69 -5.97 -6.59 -8.81
C MET A 69 -5.97 -7.88 -7.98
N HIS A 70 -5.36 -8.96 -8.49
CA HIS A 70 -5.27 -10.25 -7.82
C HIS A 70 -3.96 -10.42 -7.05
N ILE A 71 -2.87 -9.80 -7.49
CA ILE A 71 -1.54 -9.99 -6.89
C ILE A 71 -1.09 -8.83 -6.00
N ALA A 72 -1.70 -7.65 -6.10
CA ALA A 72 -1.39 -6.51 -5.22
C ALA A 72 -2.60 -6.13 -4.36
N PRO A 73 -2.90 -6.89 -3.29
CA PRO A 73 -4.09 -6.68 -2.49
C PRO A 73 -4.03 -5.35 -1.73
N TRP A 74 -5.22 -4.81 -1.43
CA TRP A 74 -5.40 -3.82 -0.38
C TRP A 74 -5.36 -4.54 0.97
N VAL A 75 -4.27 -4.35 1.71
CA VAL A 75 -3.98 -5.22 2.86
C VAL A 75 -5.03 -5.11 3.94
N GLU A 76 -5.40 -3.90 4.34
CA GLU A 76 -6.36 -3.65 5.42
C GLU A 76 -7.85 -3.71 5.01
N ARG A 77 -8.18 -4.25 3.83
CA ARG A 77 -9.57 -4.29 3.35
C ARG A 77 -10.40 -5.32 4.12
N ARG A 78 -11.36 -4.85 4.93
CA ARG A 78 -12.22 -5.70 5.79
C ARG A 78 -13.10 -6.71 5.05
N MET A 79 -13.37 -6.51 3.76
CA MET A 79 -14.17 -7.44 2.95
C MET A 79 -13.46 -8.78 2.69
N VAL A 80 -12.14 -8.86 2.90
CA VAL A 80 -11.37 -10.09 2.77
C VAL A 80 -10.74 -10.40 4.13
N PRO A 81 -10.93 -11.60 4.72
CA PRO A 81 -10.27 -11.95 5.98
C PRO A 81 -8.75 -11.78 5.93
N ARG A 82 -8.17 -11.26 7.01
CA ARG A 82 -6.72 -10.98 7.14
C ARG A 82 -5.85 -12.16 6.73
N GLU A 83 -6.21 -13.34 7.20
CA GLU A 83 -5.48 -14.58 6.99
C GLU A 83 -5.45 -14.96 5.51
N LYS A 84 -6.52 -14.66 4.76
CA LYS A 84 -6.55 -14.88 3.31
C LYS A 84 -5.65 -13.91 2.55
N VAL A 85 -5.61 -12.64 2.98
CA VAL A 85 -4.70 -11.63 2.40
C VAL A 85 -3.24 -11.99 2.67
N HIS A 86 -2.93 -12.40 3.90
CA HIS A 86 -1.59 -12.83 4.29
C HIS A 86 -1.17 -14.10 3.54
N ALA A 87 -2.05 -15.10 3.45
CA ALA A 87 -1.78 -16.32 2.70
C ALA A 87 -1.55 -16.05 1.20
N LEU A 88 -2.35 -15.16 0.59
CA LEU A 88 -2.15 -14.72 -0.79
C LEU A 88 -0.76 -14.10 -0.99
N LEU A 89 -0.36 -13.16 -0.13
CA LEU A 89 0.97 -12.54 -0.19
C LEU A 89 2.07 -13.54 0.15
N ALA A 90 1.84 -14.52 1.02
CA ALA A 90 2.82 -15.54 1.35
C ALA A 90 3.03 -16.53 0.20
N ALA A 91 2.01 -16.82 -0.59
CA ALA A 91 2.09 -17.75 -1.72
C ALA A 91 2.80 -17.17 -2.95
N GLN A 92 3.01 -15.84 -3.02
CA GLN A 92 3.69 -15.22 -4.15
C GLN A 92 5.18 -15.57 -4.16
N GLU A 93 5.69 -16.00 -5.31
CA GLU A 93 7.12 -16.32 -5.53
C GLU A 93 7.89 -15.13 -6.12
N HIS A 94 7.19 -14.19 -6.76
CA HIS A 94 7.79 -12.96 -7.26
C HIS A 94 7.99 -11.93 -6.12
N ARG A 95 8.74 -10.87 -6.41
CA ARG A 95 8.86 -9.72 -5.51
C ARG A 95 7.47 -9.13 -5.27
N ARG A 96 7.04 -9.06 -4.01
CA ARG A 96 5.67 -8.67 -3.68
C ARG A 96 5.50 -7.17 -3.74
N PHE A 97 4.30 -6.77 -4.14
CA PHE A 97 3.85 -5.40 -4.07
C PHE A 97 2.39 -5.41 -3.62
N MET A 98 2.02 -4.45 -2.79
CA MET A 98 0.72 -4.40 -2.13
C MET A 98 0.34 -2.94 -1.90
N LYS A 99 -0.92 -2.68 -1.53
CA LYS A 99 -1.38 -1.30 -1.31
C LYS A 99 -1.99 -1.07 0.06
N THR A 100 -1.93 0.19 0.47
CA THR A 100 -2.59 0.70 1.67
C THR A 100 -3.14 2.11 1.46
N HIS A 101 -4.21 2.40 2.21
CA HIS A 101 -4.79 3.72 2.41
C HIS A 101 -4.64 4.23 3.85
N LEU A 102 -3.89 3.52 4.69
CA LEU A 102 -3.64 3.94 6.05
C LEU A 102 -2.73 5.17 6.10
N PRO A 103 -2.99 6.11 7.02
CA PRO A 103 -2.00 7.11 7.39
C PRO A 103 -0.79 6.45 8.07
N VAL A 104 0.35 7.14 8.02
CA VAL A 104 1.64 6.65 8.54
C VAL A 104 1.58 6.21 10.01
N ASP A 105 0.76 6.87 10.82
CA ASP A 105 0.60 6.60 12.26
C ASP A 105 -0.24 5.35 12.56
N ALA A 106 -0.88 4.74 11.56
CA ALA A 106 -1.66 3.51 11.66
C ALA A 106 -1.05 2.34 10.87
N LEU A 107 0.03 2.56 10.12
CA LEU A 107 0.71 1.54 9.31
C LEU A 107 1.92 0.96 10.06
N VAL A 108 2.09 -0.37 10.01
CA VAL A 108 3.33 -1.00 10.46
C VAL A 108 4.40 -0.79 9.39
N PHE A 109 5.49 -0.13 9.76
CA PHE A 109 6.65 0.07 8.90
C PHE A 109 7.69 -1.03 9.10
N SER A 110 8.38 -1.39 8.02
CA SER A 110 9.54 -2.27 8.03
C SER A 110 10.62 -1.71 7.11
N ASP A 111 11.86 -1.74 7.58
CA ASP A 111 13.06 -1.42 6.82
C ASP A 111 13.35 -2.40 5.67
N LYS A 112 12.72 -3.59 5.71
CA LYS A 112 12.74 -4.58 4.61
C LYS A 112 11.95 -4.11 3.39
N ALA A 113 10.96 -3.23 3.58
CA ALA A 113 10.06 -2.79 2.53
C ALA A 113 10.50 -1.44 1.92
N ARG A 114 10.07 -1.22 0.68
CA ARG A 114 10.14 0.06 -0.02
C ARG A 114 8.74 0.66 -0.08
N TYR A 115 8.63 1.96 0.20
CA TYR A 115 7.35 2.65 0.23
C TYR A 115 7.27 3.65 -0.93
N VAL A 116 6.18 3.57 -1.70
CA VAL A 116 5.86 4.56 -2.73
C VAL A 116 4.60 5.27 -2.30
N TYR A 117 4.71 6.54 -1.94
CA TYR A 117 3.56 7.37 -1.61
C TYR A 117 3.10 8.18 -2.83
N VAL A 118 1.81 8.10 -3.17
CA VAL A 118 1.21 8.95 -4.21
C VAL A 118 0.24 9.92 -3.57
N ALA A 119 0.51 11.21 -3.79
CA ALA A 119 -0.35 12.31 -3.40
C ALA A 119 -1.16 12.82 -4.59
N ARG A 120 -2.37 13.32 -4.33
CA ARG A 120 -3.22 14.04 -5.26
C ARG A 120 -3.75 15.28 -4.54
N ASP A 121 -4.02 16.36 -5.29
CA ASP A 121 -4.75 17.50 -4.74
C ASP A 121 -6.03 17.02 -4.04
N GLY A 122 -6.24 17.46 -2.80
CA GLY A 122 -7.35 17.00 -1.98
C GLY A 122 -8.73 17.33 -2.58
N ARG A 123 -8.83 18.41 -3.36
CA ARG A 123 -10.08 18.80 -4.04
C ARG A 123 -10.43 17.83 -5.14
N ASP A 124 -9.43 17.39 -5.90
CA ASP A 124 -9.62 16.41 -6.98
C ASP A 124 -9.88 15.01 -6.42
N ALA A 125 -9.18 14.64 -5.36
CA ALA A 125 -9.40 13.37 -4.67
C ALA A 125 -10.83 13.28 -4.11
N LEU A 126 -11.36 14.38 -3.56
CA LEU A 126 -12.74 14.45 -3.06
C LEU A 126 -13.76 14.22 -4.17
N TRP A 127 -13.63 14.90 -5.31
CA TRP A 127 -14.57 14.73 -6.43
C TRP A 127 -14.50 13.33 -7.04
N SER A 128 -13.30 12.76 -7.17
CA SER A 128 -13.16 11.37 -7.62
C SER A 128 -13.75 10.38 -6.60
N TRP A 129 -13.61 10.63 -5.30
CA TRP A 129 -14.25 9.80 -4.27
C TRP A 129 -15.78 9.89 -4.33
N PHE A 130 -16.33 11.08 -4.52
CA PHE A 130 -17.76 11.29 -4.70
C PHE A 130 -18.29 10.53 -5.93
N ASN A 131 -17.67 10.72 -7.10
CA ASN A 131 -18.10 10.06 -8.33
C ASN A 131 -18.01 8.53 -8.22
N HIS A 132 -16.94 8.01 -7.62
CA HIS A 132 -16.79 6.58 -7.37
C HIS A 132 -17.93 5.98 -6.54
N HIS A 133 -18.39 6.67 -5.49
CA HIS A 133 -19.48 6.20 -4.63
C HIS A 133 -20.87 6.45 -5.21
N HIS A 134 -21.02 7.49 -6.04
CA HIS A 134 -22.30 7.84 -6.65
C HIS A 134 -22.62 6.97 -7.87
N ALA A 135 -21.64 6.76 -8.76
CA ALA A 135 -21.88 6.15 -10.07
C ALA A 135 -20.72 5.27 -10.58
N TYR A 136 -19.67 5.03 -9.80
CA TYR A 136 -18.48 4.28 -10.23
C TYR A 136 -17.81 4.81 -11.51
N ASN A 137 -17.99 6.09 -11.82
CA ASN A 137 -17.23 6.81 -12.84
C ASN A 137 -16.13 7.64 -12.16
N ASP A 138 -14.94 7.69 -12.75
CA ASP A 138 -13.79 8.43 -12.22
C ASP A 138 -13.25 9.42 -13.25
#